data_AF-A0ABD5WDY5-F1
#
_entry.id   AF-A0ABD5WDY5-F1
#
_cell.length_a   1.000
_cell.length_b   1.000
_cell.length_c   1.000
_cell.angle_alpha   90.00
_cell.angle_beta   90.00
_cell.angle_gamma   90.00
#
_symmetry.space_group_name_H-M   'P 1'
#
loop_
_entity.id
_entity.type
_entity.pdbx_description
1 polymer ?
#
loop_
_entity_poly.entity_id
_entity_poly.type
_entity_poly.pdbx_seq_one_letter_code
_entity_poly.pdbx_strand_id
1 'polypeptide(L)'
;MSSPAETADAGSTGTADGSDGAREIPGWTPYRAWFRQQWAQGGAVAWGTALGHLLVGLLVFALVVGFDVATLPVGGSLVWFVYLTVTVGVLYAATAPPAEPYVAWLDDRWMESDTDKLLIILGHVVLVFFVFAVALGLPFNGLAGALGSVFFFTAVYAMMVLALNLHWGYAGIFNIGIAGFMAVGVYVMAILSTPVQGGPTAVPGFGLPLPIGILGGVLAAAVVGLVTALPALRLRADYFAIVTVAFSEIVRLTLNSRTLQEVTFAGITTGTGGATGKTMPGNPVRLLFFESFEPGAGPALLGSVLFPLFEGLRVQLIPPNSSLVGVVPLPAFTLDLAVEPPVIVNWAYVAILAGFVGLFYVLLVRTGNSPFGRVLKAIREDEVVAKSLGKDTNRFKIVAFMFGCGLMGLGGILWQGSQGFVNPNGFRPIITFYIWVALIIGGAGSNTGSVLGGALFAGLIWEGPVYVRRVVTNFVDFGDTPATFPAAIGPFVEGEVLPFLAYMLGNVSALRFVLVGVILVVLMQTRPEGLLGHRKEEAAAIPLGRPTRGSGDDATDGGNQ
;
A
#
# COMPACT_ATOMS: atom_id res chain seq x y z
N MET A 1 -28.16 -53.16 21.94
CA MET A 1 -28.47 -53.33 23.38
C MET A 1 -27.94 -52.08 24.07
N SER A 2 -28.71 -50.99 24.00
CA SER A 2 -29.71 -50.56 24.99
C SER A 2 -29.05 -49.74 26.11
N SER A 3 -29.20 -48.42 25.98
CA SER A 3 -29.26 -47.46 27.09
C SER A 3 -30.37 -47.86 28.08
N PRO A 4 -30.24 -47.49 29.35
CA PRO A 4 -31.31 -46.76 30.03
C PRO A 4 -30.74 -45.52 30.78
N ALA A 5 -31.25 -44.31 30.58
CA ALA A 5 -32.52 -43.74 31.05
C ALA A 5 -32.38 -42.97 32.38
N GLU A 6 -32.79 -41.71 32.29
CA GLU A 6 -32.98 -40.64 33.28
C GLU A 6 -33.62 -41.03 34.62
N THR A 7 -33.29 -40.25 35.66
CA THR A 7 -34.30 -39.70 36.58
C THR A 7 -33.87 -38.30 37.05
N ALA A 8 -34.66 -37.29 36.71
CA ALA A 8 -34.75 -36.02 37.43
C ALA A 8 -35.64 -36.19 38.68
N ASP A 9 -35.45 -35.41 39.75
CA ASP A 9 -36.39 -34.34 40.13
C ASP A 9 -36.01 -33.56 41.42
N ALA A 10 -36.35 -32.27 41.37
CA ALA A 10 -36.85 -31.35 42.40
C ALA A 10 -36.09 -31.00 43.71
N GLY A 11 -36.00 -29.69 43.95
CA GLY A 11 -36.53 -29.13 45.20
C GLY A 11 -35.71 -28.02 45.86
N SER A 12 -36.18 -26.78 45.75
CA SER A 12 -35.63 -25.54 46.29
C SER A 12 -35.94 -25.30 47.79
N THR A 13 -35.18 -24.41 48.46
CA THR A 13 -35.65 -23.20 49.19
C THR A 13 -34.59 -22.62 50.16
N GLY A 14 -34.51 -21.28 50.23
CA GLY A 14 -34.20 -20.55 51.48
C GLY A 14 -32.91 -19.71 51.53
N THR A 15 -33.07 -18.38 51.48
CA THR A 15 -32.06 -17.30 51.42
C THR A 15 -31.82 -16.56 52.76
N ALA A 16 -30.78 -15.70 52.76
CA ALA A 16 -30.50 -14.50 53.61
C ALA A 16 -29.55 -14.74 54.82
N ASP A 17 -28.54 -13.92 55.17
CA ASP A 17 -27.99 -12.63 54.71
C ASP A 17 -26.66 -12.37 55.48
N GLY A 18 -25.76 -11.50 54.99
CA GLY A 18 -24.55 -11.09 55.71
C GLY A 18 -23.47 -10.42 54.84
N SER A 19 -23.78 -9.22 54.34
CA SER A 19 -23.02 -8.32 53.44
C SER A 19 -21.55 -8.00 53.76
N ASP A 20 -20.72 -7.90 52.71
CA ASP A 20 -19.89 -6.71 52.51
C ASP A 20 -19.59 -6.44 51.01
N GLY A 21 -19.84 -5.21 50.60
CA GLY A 21 -20.08 -4.82 49.21
C GLY A 21 -18.85 -4.32 48.45
N ALA A 22 -18.53 -4.99 47.34
CA ALA A 22 -18.08 -4.33 46.13
C ALA A 22 -19.15 -4.59 45.06
N ARG A 23 -19.74 -3.52 44.49
CA ARG A 23 -20.73 -3.64 43.41
C ARG A 23 -20.04 -4.25 42.19
N GLU A 24 -20.13 -5.57 42.05
CA GLU A 24 -19.77 -6.24 40.81
C GLU A 24 -20.84 -5.92 39.75
N ILE A 25 -20.38 -5.39 38.60
CA ILE A 25 -21.23 -5.11 37.45
C ILE A 25 -21.72 -6.47 36.90
N PRO A 26 -23.03 -6.76 36.88
CA PRO A 26 -23.53 -8.02 36.36
C PRO A 26 -23.17 -8.17 34.88
N GLY A 27 -22.36 -9.18 34.55
CA GLY A 27 -21.85 -9.44 33.19
C GLY A 27 -20.32 -9.49 33.08
N TRP A 28 -19.58 -9.09 34.11
CA TRP A 28 -18.10 -9.00 34.06
C TRP A 28 -17.36 -10.24 34.61
N THR A 29 -18.03 -11.07 35.40
CA THR A 29 -17.49 -12.29 36.02
C THR A 29 -17.04 -13.35 35.00
N PRO A 30 -17.80 -13.63 33.91
CA PRO A 30 -17.35 -14.53 32.85
C PRO A 30 -16.11 -14.01 32.12
N TYR A 31 -16.04 -12.70 31.89
CA TYR A 31 -14.91 -12.04 31.23
C TYR A 31 -13.63 -12.10 32.06
N ARG A 32 -13.73 -11.96 33.39
CA ARG A 32 -12.59 -12.05 34.31
C ARG A 32 -12.02 -13.47 34.41
N ALA A 33 -12.89 -14.48 34.36
CA ALA A 33 -12.49 -15.88 34.33
C ALA A 33 -11.84 -16.24 32.98
N TRP A 34 -12.44 -15.80 31.87
CA TRP A 34 -11.88 -15.92 30.53
C TRP A 34 -10.51 -15.25 30.41
N PHE A 35 -10.34 -14.03 30.93
CA PHE A 35 -9.08 -13.29 30.89
C PHE A 35 -7.97 -14.01 31.66
N ARG A 36 -8.28 -14.57 32.84
CA ARG A 36 -7.31 -15.37 33.61
C ARG A 36 -6.91 -16.65 32.89
N GLN A 37 -7.84 -17.31 32.22
CA GLN A 37 -7.58 -18.54 31.48
C GLN A 37 -6.70 -18.30 30.25
N GLN A 38 -6.94 -17.20 29.53
CA GLN A 38 -6.12 -16.76 28.40
C GLN A 38 -4.72 -16.28 28.85
N TRP A 39 -4.63 -15.58 29.99
CA TRP A 39 -3.36 -15.14 30.56
C TRP A 39 -2.44 -16.31 30.93
N ALA A 40 -3.03 -17.42 31.39
CA ALA A 40 -2.31 -18.63 31.80
C ALA A 40 -1.78 -19.48 30.63
N GLN A 41 -2.39 -19.40 29.43
CA GLN A 41 -2.06 -20.30 28.30
C GLN A 41 -1.04 -19.75 27.31
N GLY A 42 -0.63 -18.49 27.42
CA GLY A 42 0.39 -17.93 26.50
C GLY A 42 0.62 -16.43 26.59
N GLY A 43 -0.26 -15.68 27.27
CA GLY A 43 -0.17 -14.23 27.38
C GLY A 43 1.12 -13.74 28.03
N ALA A 44 1.52 -14.28 29.18
CA ALA A 44 2.70 -13.79 29.91
C ALA A 44 4.02 -13.99 29.16
N VAL A 45 4.16 -15.08 28.40
CA VAL A 45 5.37 -15.39 27.62
C VAL A 45 5.42 -14.55 26.35
N ALA A 46 4.30 -14.38 25.64
CA ALA A 46 4.22 -13.52 24.45
C ALA A 46 4.39 -12.01 24.79
N TRP A 47 3.81 -11.56 25.90
CA TRP A 47 4.08 -10.22 26.41
C TRP A 47 5.52 -10.09 26.91
N GLY A 48 6.08 -11.12 27.56
CA GLY A 48 7.47 -11.13 27.99
C GLY A 48 8.48 -11.07 26.85
N THR A 49 8.23 -11.76 25.73
CA THR A 49 9.06 -11.66 24.53
C THR A 49 8.88 -10.32 23.84
N ALA A 50 7.66 -9.81 23.68
CA ALA A 50 7.41 -8.48 23.14
C ALA A 50 8.07 -7.38 23.99
N LEU A 51 7.95 -7.46 25.32
CA LEU A 51 8.61 -6.58 26.29
C LEU A 51 10.13 -6.73 26.27
N GLY A 52 10.64 -7.94 26.01
CA GLY A 52 12.07 -8.21 25.84
C GLY A 52 12.64 -7.53 24.58
N HIS A 53 11.99 -7.67 23.43
CA HIS A 53 12.39 -6.99 22.20
C HIS A 53 12.29 -5.46 22.34
N LEU A 54 11.29 -5.01 23.08
CA LEU A 54 11.09 -3.63 23.50
C LEU A 54 12.25 -3.06 24.29
N LEU A 55 12.68 -3.78 25.34
CA LEU A 55 13.77 -3.35 26.21
C LEU A 55 15.12 -3.40 25.50
N VAL A 56 15.34 -4.40 24.63
CA VAL A 56 16.56 -4.48 23.81
C VAL A 56 16.61 -3.33 22.80
N GLY A 57 15.48 -3.00 22.15
CA GLY A 57 15.39 -1.84 21.25
C GLY A 57 15.67 -0.52 21.96
N LEU A 58 15.16 -0.36 23.20
CA LEU A 58 15.40 0.82 24.03
C LEU A 58 16.87 0.93 24.48
N LEU A 59 17.50 -0.20 24.81
CA LEU A 59 18.90 -0.25 25.22
C LEU A 59 19.86 0.05 24.05
N VAL A 60 19.58 -0.49 22.86
CA VAL A 60 20.35 -0.22 21.63
C VAL A 60 20.19 1.24 21.20
N PHE A 61 18.98 1.81 21.27
CA PHE A 61 18.75 3.22 20.95
C PHE A 61 19.47 4.16 21.92
N ALA A 62 19.43 3.90 23.23
CA ALA A 62 20.15 4.67 24.23
C ALA A 62 21.68 4.63 24.02
N LEU A 63 22.21 3.47 23.62
CA LEU A 63 23.64 3.27 23.34
C LEU A 63 24.11 3.96 22.05
N VAL A 64 23.28 4.00 21.01
CA VAL A 64 23.64 4.56 19.69
C VAL A 64 23.61 6.08 19.68
N VAL A 65 22.76 6.72 20.48
CA VAL A 65 22.52 8.18 20.39
C VAL A 65 23.12 8.97 21.55
N GLY A 66 23.66 8.33 22.60
CA GLY A 66 24.42 9.02 23.65
C GLY A 66 23.62 10.09 24.40
N PHE A 67 22.32 9.87 24.63
CA PHE A 67 21.43 10.84 25.27
C PHE A 67 21.46 10.77 26.81
N ASP A 68 21.48 11.93 27.46
CA ASP A 68 21.16 12.07 28.88
C ASP A 68 19.64 11.98 29.10
N VAL A 69 19.22 10.99 29.87
CA VAL A 69 17.81 10.68 30.15
C VAL A 69 17.13 11.78 30.97
N ALA A 70 17.92 12.59 31.70
CA ALA A 70 17.40 13.62 32.60
C ALA A 70 16.84 14.86 31.89
N THR A 71 17.18 15.10 30.61
CA THR A 71 16.79 16.30 29.85
C THR A 71 15.71 16.05 28.80
N LEU A 72 15.11 14.86 28.76
CA LEU A 72 14.11 14.50 27.76
C LEU A 72 12.81 15.31 27.92
N PRO A 73 12.29 15.97 26.86
CA PRO A 73 10.87 16.21 26.76
C PRO A 73 10.20 14.84 26.63
N VAL A 74 9.52 14.41 27.70
CA VAL A 74 8.94 13.08 27.92
C VAL A 74 8.07 12.57 26.73
N GLY A 75 7.60 13.46 25.86
CA GLY A 75 6.79 13.11 24.68
C GLY A 75 7.57 12.55 23.48
N GLY A 76 8.81 12.96 23.23
CA GLY A 76 9.52 12.63 21.98
C GLY A 76 10.10 11.21 21.96
N SER A 77 10.78 10.81 23.03
CA SER A 77 11.45 9.49 23.14
C SER A 77 10.47 8.35 23.38
N LEU A 78 9.40 8.59 24.15
CA LEU A 78 8.33 7.62 24.38
C LEU A 78 7.59 7.27 23.08
N VAL A 79 7.46 8.25 22.18
CA VAL A 79 6.74 8.08 20.92
C VAL A 79 7.61 7.43 19.84
N TRP A 80 8.93 7.66 19.85
CA TRP A 80 9.89 6.87 19.05
C TRP A 80 9.93 5.41 19.48
N PHE A 81 9.91 5.17 20.79
CA PHE A 81 9.77 3.84 21.37
C PHE A 81 8.47 3.21 20.89
N VAL A 82 7.31 3.85 21.09
CA VAL A 82 6.01 3.34 20.61
C VAL A 82 6.01 3.11 19.10
N TYR A 83 6.59 4.01 18.30
CA TYR A 83 6.71 3.86 16.84
C TYR A 83 7.51 2.62 16.45
N LEU A 84 8.74 2.47 16.95
CA LEU A 84 9.59 1.33 16.61
C LEU A 84 8.95 0.03 17.10
N THR A 85 8.36 0.05 18.30
CA THR A 85 7.67 -1.09 18.91
C THR A 85 6.46 -1.54 18.14
N VAL A 86 5.58 -0.60 17.81
CA VAL A 86 4.32 -0.89 17.12
C VAL A 86 4.62 -1.23 15.67
N THR A 87 5.58 -0.56 15.03
CA THR A 87 6.00 -0.87 13.66
C THR A 87 6.63 -2.26 13.59
N VAL A 88 7.55 -2.58 14.51
CA VAL A 88 8.16 -3.92 14.59
C VAL A 88 7.13 -4.95 15.01
N GLY A 89 6.19 -4.63 15.90
CA GLY A 89 5.11 -5.51 16.33
C GLY A 89 4.09 -5.79 15.22
N VAL A 90 3.76 -4.80 14.41
CA VAL A 90 2.91 -4.94 13.21
C VAL A 90 3.66 -5.70 12.13
N LEU A 91 4.95 -5.40 11.89
CA LEU A 91 5.78 -6.21 11.00
C LEU A 91 5.87 -7.65 11.48
N TYR A 92 6.04 -7.87 12.77
CA TYR A 92 6.10 -9.19 13.37
C TYR A 92 4.75 -9.89 13.20
N ALA A 93 3.63 -9.26 13.53
CA ALA A 93 2.31 -9.82 13.24
C ALA A 93 2.08 -10.09 11.73
N ALA A 94 2.65 -9.25 10.87
CA ALA A 94 2.62 -9.34 9.42
C ALA A 94 3.62 -10.37 8.83
N THR A 95 4.63 -10.82 9.58
CA THR A 95 5.71 -11.69 9.05
C THR A 95 5.94 -12.96 9.88
N ALA A 96 5.41 -13.08 11.09
CA ALA A 96 5.57 -14.25 11.97
C ALA A 96 4.61 -15.40 11.60
N PRO A 97 5.01 -16.68 11.65
CA PRO A 97 4.15 -17.77 11.21
C PRO A 97 2.77 -17.78 11.92
N PRO A 98 1.68 -18.19 11.25
CA PRO A 98 0.32 -18.19 11.83
C PRO A 98 0.20 -19.03 13.11
N ALA A 99 1.12 -19.97 13.31
CA ALA A 99 1.19 -20.81 14.50
C ALA A 99 1.60 -20.05 15.78
N GLU A 100 2.05 -18.79 15.67
CA GLU A 100 2.36 -17.96 16.83
C GLU A 100 1.08 -17.57 17.59
N PRO A 101 0.99 -17.82 18.91
CA PRO A 101 -0.23 -17.62 19.68
C PRO A 101 -0.83 -16.22 19.57
N TYR A 102 0.01 -15.19 19.47
CA TYR A 102 -0.41 -13.80 19.30
C TYR A 102 -1.02 -13.52 17.92
N VAL A 103 -0.43 -14.11 16.87
CA VAL A 103 -0.91 -13.95 15.49
C VAL A 103 -2.22 -14.69 15.31
N ALA A 104 -2.32 -15.92 15.82
CA ALA A 104 -3.56 -16.70 15.84
C ALA A 104 -4.69 -15.97 16.58
N TRP A 105 -4.39 -15.35 17.73
CA TRP A 105 -5.38 -14.57 18.49
C TRP A 105 -5.90 -13.34 17.73
N LEU A 106 -5.03 -12.64 16.99
CA LEU A 106 -5.44 -11.52 16.14
C LEU A 106 -6.32 -11.97 14.98
N ASP A 107 -5.93 -13.08 14.33
CA ASP A 107 -6.64 -13.65 13.18
C ASP A 107 -8.05 -14.11 13.56
N ASP A 108 -8.17 -14.86 14.67
CA ASP A 108 -9.45 -15.42 15.14
C ASP A 108 -10.44 -14.37 15.66
N ARG A 109 -9.99 -13.16 16.05
CA ARG A 109 -10.82 -12.23 16.82
C ARG A 109 -11.05 -10.86 16.20
N TRP A 110 -10.10 -10.36 15.43
CA TRP A 110 -10.16 -9.01 14.87
C TRP A 110 -10.00 -8.99 13.35
N MET A 111 -9.52 -10.07 12.75
CA MET A 111 -9.16 -10.15 11.34
C MET A 111 -9.90 -11.27 10.62
N GLU A 112 -11.19 -11.44 10.89
CA GLU A 112 -12.02 -12.51 10.31
C GLU A 112 -12.14 -12.39 8.78
N SER A 113 -12.24 -11.16 8.24
CA SER A 113 -12.28 -10.93 6.80
C SER A 113 -11.02 -10.25 6.26
N ASP A 114 -10.71 -10.52 4.98
CA ASP A 114 -9.66 -9.82 4.23
C ASP A 114 -9.84 -8.30 4.25
N THR A 115 -11.08 -7.83 4.31
CA THR A 115 -11.42 -6.40 4.41
C THR A 115 -11.04 -5.84 5.78
N ASP A 116 -11.27 -6.58 6.85
CA ASP A 116 -10.90 -6.17 8.21
C ASP A 116 -9.38 -6.06 8.34
N LYS A 117 -8.64 -7.04 7.79
CA LYS A 117 -7.17 -6.99 7.69
C LYS A 117 -6.69 -5.71 7.01
N LEU A 118 -7.30 -5.36 5.88
CA LEU A 118 -6.96 -4.16 5.13
C LEU A 118 -7.27 -2.87 5.91
N LEU A 119 -8.47 -2.76 6.49
CA LEU A 119 -8.90 -1.56 7.23
C LEU A 119 -8.09 -1.36 8.50
N ILE A 120 -7.78 -2.44 9.22
CA ILE A 120 -6.96 -2.39 10.42
C ILE A 120 -5.56 -1.90 10.06
N ILE A 121 -4.93 -2.46 9.04
CA ILE A 121 -3.56 -2.06 8.67
C ILE A 121 -3.52 -0.62 8.15
N LEU A 122 -4.47 -0.23 7.32
CA LEU A 122 -4.56 1.15 6.83
C LEU A 122 -4.83 2.14 7.98
N GLY A 123 -5.74 1.79 8.89
CA GLY A 123 -6.02 2.55 10.10
C GLY A 123 -4.81 2.67 11.01
N HIS A 124 -4.01 1.61 11.14
CA HIS A 124 -2.75 1.64 11.88
C HIS A 124 -1.72 2.58 11.23
N VAL A 125 -1.56 2.54 9.90
CA VAL A 125 -0.68 3.47 9.19
C VAL A 125 -1.10 4.92 9.46
N VAL A 126 -2.39 5.23 9.38
CA VAL A 126 -2.91 6.58 9.69
C VAL A 126 -2.66 6.94 11.15
N LEU A 127 -3.01 6.05 12.08
CA LEU A 127 -2.85 6.27 13.52
C LEU A 127 -1.39 6.54 13.87
N VAL A 128 -0.45 5.78 13.32
CA VAL A 128 0.98 5.93 13.56
C VAL A 128 1.48 7.30 13.09
N PHE A 129 1.16 7.70 11.86
CA PHE A 129 1.54 9.01 11.34
C PHE A 129 0.88 10.15 12.13
N PHE A 130 -0.38 9.98 12.53
CA PHE A 130 -1.13 10.98 13.29
C PHE A 130 -0.58 11.16 14.71
N VAL A 131 -0.43 10.07 15.47
CA VAL A 131 0.12 10.09 16.84
C VAL A 131 1.51 10.70 16.83
N PHE A 132 2.33 10.35 15.85
CA PHE A 132 3.68 10.90 15.71
C PHE A 132 3.68 12.39 15.43
N ALA A 133 2.86 12.86 14.49
CA ALA A 133 2.76 14.29 14.20
C ALA A 133 2.24 15.11 15.37
N VAL A 134 1.23 14.62 16.09
CA VAL A 134 0.69 15.29 17.29
C VAL A 134 1.74 15.32 18.41
N ALA A 135 2.40 14.19 18.68
CA ALA A 135 3.43 14.09 19.72
C ALA A 135 4.62 15.03 19.50
N LEU A 136 4.93 15.31 18.24
CA LEU A 136 6.06 16.13 17.83
C LEU A 136 5.64 17.58 17.55
N GLY A 137 4.36 17.92 17.69
CA GLY A 137 3.87 19.27 17.39
C GLY A 137 4.06 19.67 15.93
N LEU A 138 4.07 18.71 15.00
CA LEU A 138 4.17 19.01 13.57
C LEU A 138 2.93 19.79 13.11
N PRO A 139 3.09 20.76 12.19
CA PRO A 139 1.95 21.50 11.65
C PRO A 139 0.99 20.54 10.94
N PHE A 140 -0.32 20.74 11.13
CA PHE A 140 -1.36 19.88 10.58
C PHE A 140 -1.25 19.71 9.05
N ASN A 141 -0.93 20.77 8.32
CA ASN A 141 -0.69 20.71 6.87
C ASN A 141 0.47 19.78 6.48
N GLY A 142 1.54 19.77 7.28
CA GLY A 142 2.66 18.86 7.06
C GLY A 142 2.26 17.40 7.22
N LEU A 143 1.45 17.09 8.24
CA LEU A 143 0.88 15.76 8.45
C LEU A 143 -0.08 15.37 7.33
N ALA A 144 -1.06 16.22 7.03
CA ALA A 144 -2.06 15.98 6.00
C ALA A 144 -1.40 15.80 4.62
N GLY A 145 -0.35 16.56 4.32
CA GLY A 145 0.47 16.39 3.13
C GLY A 145 1.22 15.05 3.10
N ALA A 146 1.85 14.66 4.22
CA ALA A 146 2.58 13.38 4.33
C ALA A 146 1.64 12.18 4.17
N LEU A 147 0.50 12.18 4.85
CA LEU A 147 -0.53 11.16 4.68
C LEU A 147 -1.05 11.14 3.24
N GLY A 148 -1.32 12.31 2.64
CA GLY A 148 -1.70 12.40 1.23
C GLY A 148 -0.69 11.72 0.31
N SER A 149 0.61 11.90 0.53
CA SER A 149 1.67 11.20 -0.20
C SER A 149 1.65 9.68 0.03
N VAL A 150 1.48 9.22 1.27
CA VAL A 150 1.36 7.78 1.61
C VAL A 150 0.19 7.16 0.87
N PHE A 151 -0.99 7.77 0.92
CA PHE A 151 -2.18 7.26 0.24
C PHE A 151 -2.07 7.34 -1.29
N PHE A 152 -1.44 8.39 -1.82
CA PHE A 152 -1.15 8.50 -3.24
C PHE A 152 -0.32 7.30 -3.73
N PHE A 153 0.81 7.03 -3.07
CA PHE A 153 1.67 5.91 -3.44
C PHE A 153 1.02 4.57 -3.14
N THR A 154 0.21 4.47 -2.07
CA THR A 154 -0.59 3.28 -1.77
C THR A 154 -1.50 2.95 -2.95
N ALA A 155 -2.24 3.92 -3.46
CA ALA A 155 -3.14 3.70 -4.57
C ALA A 155 -2.40 3.35 -5.87
N VAL A 156 -1.29 4.01 -6.16
CA VAL A 156 -0.44 3.72 -7.32
C VAL A 156 0.10 2.29 -7.27
N TYR A 157 0.76 1.90 -6.17
CA TYR A 157 1.31 0.55 -6.02
C TYR A 157 0.19 -0.49 -5.96
N ALA A 158 -0.94 -0.23 -5.31
CA ALA A 158 -2.09 -1.13 -5.32
C ALA A 158 -2.59 -1.41 -6.75
N MET A 159 -2.76 -0.38 -7.60
CA MET A 159 -3.15 -0.58 -9.01
C MET A 159 -2.10 -1.38 -9.79
N MET A 160 -0.81 -1.11 -9.58
CA MET A 160 0.28 -1.84 -10.23
C MET A 160 0.35 -3.30 -9.80
N VAL A 161 0.21 -3.56 -8.51
CA VAL A 161 0.21 -4.90 -7.93
C VAL A 161 -1.02 -5.67 -8.40
N LEU A 162 -2.19 -5.04 -8.44
CA LEU A 162 -3.42 -5.61 -9.02
C LEU A 162 -3.19 -5.99 -10.49
N ALA A 163 -2.67 -5.07 -11.31
CA ALA A 163 -2.37 -5.37 -12.73
C ALA A 163 -1.35 -6.51 -12.88
N LEU A 164 -0.34 -6.57 -12.00
CA LEU A 164 0.61 -7.68 -11.96
C LEU A 164 -0.03 -8.98 -11.47
N ASN A 165 -1.00 -8.91 -10.55
CA ASN A 165 -1.72 -10.07 -10.02
C ASN A 165 -2.53 -10.77 -11.12
N LEU A 166 -2.98 -10.05 -12.15
CA LEU A 166 -3.56 -10.66 -13.35
C LEU A 166 -2.54 -11.52 -14.13
N HIS A 167 -1.28 -11.07 -14.21
CA HIS A 167 -0.22 -11.82 -14.89
C HIS A 167 0.28 -12.98 -14.04
N TRP A 168 0.72 -12.71 -12.82
CA TRP A 168 1.35 -13.70 -11.95
C TRP A 168 0.34 -14.50 -11.14
N GLY A 169 -0.56 -13.81 -10.44
CA GLY A 169 -1.55 -14.43 -9.56
C GLY A 169 -2.61 -15.24 -10.29
N TYR A 170 -3.05 -14.84 -11.49
CA TYR A 170 -4.04 -15.61 -12.24
C TYR A 170 -3.43 -16.47 -13.33
N ALA A 171 -2.57 -15.90 -14.17
CA ALA A 171 -2.06 -16.61 -15.34
C ALA A 171 -0.73 -17.36 -15.10
N GLY A 172 -0.06 -17.16 -13.96
CA GLY A 172 1.25 -17.75 -13.66
C GLY A 172 2.39 -17.21 -14.52
N ILE A 173 2.21 -16.04 -15.15
CA ILE A 173 3.19 -15.44 -16.07
C ILE A 173 4.08 -14.47 -15.30
N PHE A 174 5.39 -14.74 -15.34
CA PHE A 174 6.38 -13.95 -14.62
C PHE A 174 6.82 -12.71 -15.42
N ASN A 175 6.16 -11.57 -15.21
CA ASN A 175 6.45 -10.31 -15.92
C ASN A 175 7.31 -9.35 -15.09
N ILE A 176 8.50 -8.99 -15.59
CA ILE A 176 9.37 -7.95 -14.99
C ILE A 176 9.46 -6.69 -15.89
N GLY A 177 8.64 -6.61 -16.95
CA GLY A 177 8.61 -5.48 -17.89
C GLY A 177 7.65 -4.33 -17.53
N ILE A 178 7.13 -4.28 -16.30
CA ILE A 178 6.03 -3.39 -15.89
C ILE A 178 6.33 -1.91 -16.18
N ALA A 179 7.53 -1.45 -15.81
CA ALA A 179 7.96 -0.07 -16.04
C ALA A 179 7.91 0.32 -17.54
N GLY A 180 8.19 -0.60 -18.45
CA GLY A 180 8.11 -0.38 -19.89
C GLY A 180 6.68 -0.14 -20.38
N PHE A 181 5.73 -0.96 -19.91
CA PHE A 181 4.32 -0.78 -20.26
C PHE A 181 3.72 0.50 -19.66
N MET A 182 4.13 0.86 -18.45
CA MET A 182 3.83 2.18 -17.87
C MET A 182 4.37 3.29 -18.77
N ALA A 183 5.65 3.23 -19.17
CA ALA A 183 6.28 4.23 -20.01
C ALA A 183 5.53 4.41 -21.33
N VAL A 184 5.18 3.32 -22.02
CA VAL A 184 4.38 3.38 -23.25
C VAL A 184 3.07 4.14 -23.02
N GLY A 185 2.33 3.81 -21.94
CA GLY A 185 1.07 4.48 -21.61
C GLY A 185 1.24 5.97 -21.37
N VAL A 186 2.19 6.37 -20.53
CA VAL A 186 2.44 7.77 -20.18
C VAL A 186 2.89 8.58 -21.39
N TYR A 187 3.86 8.06 -22.16
CA TYR A 187 4.41 8.79 -23.30
C TYR A 187 3.42 8.93 -24.45
N VAL A 188 2.63 7.90 -24.73
CA VAL A 188 1.58 8.00 -25.76
C VAL A 188 0.51 8.98 -25.32
N MET A 189 0.06 8.94 -24.06
CA MET A 189 -0.87 9.92 -23.51
C MET A 189 -0.31 11.35 -23.65
N ALA A 190 0.95 11.58 -23.27
CA ALA A 190 1.61 12.88 -23.38
C ALA A 190 1.75 13.36 -24.84
N ILE A 191 2.15 12.47 -25.77
CA ILE A 191 2.24 12.79 -27.19
C ILE A 191 0.88 13.19 -27.77
N LEU A 192 -0.19 12.50 -27.40
CA LEU A 192 -1.53 12.77 -27.89
C LEU A 192 -2.13 14.06 -27.31
N SER A 193 -1.92 14.33 -26.02
CA SER A 193 -2.68 15.36 -25.29
C SER A 193 -1.93 16.64 -24.97
N THR A 194 -0.60 16.66 -25.00
CA THR A 194 0.16 17.90 -24.83
C THR A 194 -0.19 18.90 -25.96
N PRO A 195 -0.38 20.19 -25.68
CA PRO A 195 -0.77 21.18 -26.68
C PRO A 195 0.16 21.26 -27.89
N VAL A 196 -0.41 21.67 -29.03
CA VAL A 196 0.31 21.80 -30.33
C VAL A 196 1.32 22.95 -30.31
N GLN A 197 1.07 23.98 -29.52
CA GLN A 197 2.01 25.08 -29.30
C GLN A 197 2.65 24.88 -27.92
N GLY A 198 3.88 24.37 -27.90
CA GLY A 198 4.69 24.28 -26.68
C GLY A 198 5.28 25.64 -26.30
N GLY A 199 5.60 25.82 -25.03
CA GLY A 199 6.53 26.89 -24.61
C GLY A 199 7.91 26.71 -25.27
N PRO A 200 8.82 27.71 -25.19
CA PRO A 200 10.07 27.75 -25.95
C PRO A 200 10.99 26.53 -25.80
N THR A 201 10.81 25.74 -24.74
CA THR A 201 11.62 24.55 -24.39
C THR A 201 10.81 23.26 -24.31
N ALA A 202 9.51 23.29 -24.61
CA ALA A 202 8.62 22.15 -24.46
C ALA A 202 8.39 21.46 -25.81
N VAL A 203 8.59 20.14 -25.86
CA VAL A 203 8.28 19.34 -27.06
C VAL A 203 6.75 19.28 -27.24
N PRO A 204 6.19 19.82 -28.33
CA PRO A 204 4.74 19.86 -28.55
C PRO A 204 4.11 18.48 -28.69
N GLY A 205 2.79 18.40 -28.53
CA GLY A 205 2.00 17.20 -28.78
C GLY A 205 0.91 17.44 -29.83
N PHE A 206 -0.01 16.50 -29.97
CA PHE A 206 -1.13 16.62 -30.92
C PHE A 206 -2.31 17.46 -30.40
N GLY A 207 -2.29 17.87 -29.12
CA GLY A 207 -3.34 18.70 -28.52
C GLY A 207 -4.72 18.05 -28.47
N LEU A 208 -4.82 16.72 -28.55
CA LEU A 208 -6.08 16.01 -28.42
C LEU A 208 -6.61 16.09 -26.98
N PRO A 209 -7.94 16.01 -26.79
CA PRO A 209 -8.53 15.96 -25.45
C PRO A 209 -7.90 14.89 -24.55
N LEU A 210 -7.69 15.22 -23.28
CA LEU A 210 -7.04 14.33 -22.30
C LEU A 210 -7.66 12.92 -22.25
N PRO A 211 -8.99 12.71 -22.28
CA PRO A 211 -9.56 11.36 -22.30
C PRO A 211 -9.11 10.52 -23.50
N ILE A 212 -8.93 11.14 -24.67
CA ILE A 212 -8.42 10.46 -25.87
C ILE A 212 -6.95 10.10 -25.67
N GLY A 213 -6.15 10.99 -25.07
CA GLY A 213 -4.77 10.69 -24.68
C GLY A 213 -4.67 9.50 -23.72
N ILE A 214 -5.50 9.48 -22.67
CA ILE A 214 -5.53 8.39 -21.69
C ILE A 214 -5.89 7.06 -22.38
N LEU A 215 -6.99 7.03 -23.15
CA LEU A 215 -7.41 5.84 -23.88
C LEU A 215 -6.35 5.38 -24.89
N GLY A 216 -5.76 6.32 -25.63
CA GLY A 216 -4.67 6.04 -26.57
C GLY A 216 -3.46 5.41 -25.88
N GLY A 217 -3.08 5.92 -24.71
CA GLY A 217 -1.99 5.35 -23.90
C GLY A 217 -2.29 3.94 -23.39
N VAL A 218 -3.50 3.71 -22.88
CA VAL A 218 -3.94 2.37 -22.43
C VAL A 218 -3.94 1.37 -23.58
N LEU A 219 -4.51 1.76 -24.72
CA LEU A 219 -4.57 0.91 -25.90
C LEU A 219 -3.17 0.64 -26.46
N ALA A 220 -2.29 1.64 -26.49
CA ALA A 220 -0.91 1.44 -26.93
C ALA A 220 -0.16 0.47 -26.01
N ALA A 221 -0.28 0.61 -24.69
CA ALA A 221 0.34 -0.33 -23.75
C ALA A 221 -0.20 -1.75 -23.92
N ALA A 222 -1.51 -1.91 -24.16
CA ALA A 222 -2.13 -3.20 -24.45
C ALA A 222 -1.60 -3.80 -25.77
N VAL A 223 -1.59 -3.03 -26.86
CA VAL A 223 -1.10 -3.48 -28.18
C VAL A 223 0.38 -3.87 -28.11
N VAL A 224 1.20 -3.07 -27.45
CA VAL A 224 2.61 -3.39 -27.24
C VAL A 224 2.77 -4.64 -26.36
N GLY A 225 1.92 -4.81 -25.35
CA GLY A 225 1.82 -6.04 -24.56
C GLY A 225 1.50 -7.27 -25.43
N LEU A 226 0.50 -7.16 -26.32
CA LEU A 226 0.14 -8.20 -27.28
C LEU A 226 1.34 -8.59 -28.16
N VAL A 227 2.01 -7.61 -28.76
CA VAL A 227 3.19 -7.84 -29.61
C VAL A 227 4.32 -8.52 -28.83
N THR A 228 4.56 -8.07 -27.59
CA THR A 228 5.60 -8.64 -26.71
C THR A 228 5.28 -10.07 -26.30
N ALA A 229 4.00 -10.40 -26.08
CA ALA A 229 3.55 -11.72 -25.66
C ALA A 229 3.69 -12.80 -26.74
N LEU A 230 3.55 -12.44 -28.03
CA LEU A 230 3.53 -13.39 -29.15
C LEU A 230 4.79 -14.29 -29.23
N PRO A 231 6.02 -13.75 -29.26
CA PRO A 231 7.23 -14.57 -29.25
C PRO A 231 7.55 -15.10 -27.85
N ALA A 232 7.28 -14.30 -26.82
CA ALA A 232 7.79 -14.56 -25.48
C ALA A 232 7.07 -15.73 -24.79
N LEU A 233 5.75 -15.89 -24.98
CA LEU A 233 4.98 -16.96 -24.31
C LEU A 233 5.29 -18.37 -24.83
N ARG A 234 6.11 -18.50 -25.89
CA ARG A 234 6.67 -19.78 -26.33
C ARG A 234 7.89 -20.21 -25.53
N LEU A 235 8.41 -19.34 -24.68
CA LEU A 235 9.61 -19.56 -23.88
C LEU A 235 9.23 -20.11 -22.49
N ARG A 236 10.22 -20.74 -21.82
CA ARG A 236 10.10 -21.05 -20.38
C ARG A 236 9.95 -19.77 -19.56
N ALA A 237 9.32 -19.87 -18.39
CA ALA A 237 9.00 -18.72 -17.53
C ALA A 237 10.21 -17.81 -17.25
N ASP A 238 11.38 -18.41 -16.97
CA ASP A 238 12.60 -17.65 -16.69
C ASP A 238 13.06 -16.79 -17.88
N TYR A 239 12.97 -17.35 -19.09
CA TYR A 239 13.30 -16.64 -20.32
C TYR A 239 12.27 -15.57 -20.66
N PHE A 240 10.99 -15.83 -20.38
CA PHE A 240 9.94 -14.82 -20.54
C PHE A 240 10.24 -13.59 -19.66
N ALA A 241 10.67 -13.81 -18.42
CA ALA A 241 11.09 -12.76 -17.51
C ALA A 241 12.18 -11.87 -18.11
N ILE A 242 13.26 -12.50 -18.58
CA ILE A 242 14.42 -11.82 -19.18
C ILE A 242 13.98 -10.98 -20.39
N VAL A 243 13.11 -11.53 -21.24
CA VAL A 243 12.57 -10.81 -22.40
C VAL A 243 11.75 -9.59 -21.98
N THR A 244 10.92 -9.69 -20.94
CA THR A 244 10.14 -8.53 -20.47
C THR A 244 11.00 -7.43 -19.86
N VAL A 245 12.09 -7.77 -19.15
CA VAL A 245 13.08 -6.78 -18.67
C VAL A 245 13.77 -6.10 -19.85
N ALA A 246 14.27 -6.89 -20.80
CA ALA A 246 14.94 -6.37 -21.99
C ALA A 246 14.00 -5.45 -22.79
N PHE A 247 12.74 -5.85 -22.97
CA PHE A 247 11.71 -5.02 -23.59
C PHE A 247 11.52 -3.69 -22.86
N SER A 248 11.38 -3.71 -21.52
CA SER A 248 11.25 -2.48 -20.72
C SER A 248 12.44 -1.55 -20.90
N GLU A 249 13.64 -2.11 -20.98
CA GLU A 249 14.87 -1.34 -21.19
C GLU A 249 14.96 -0.80 -22.61
N ILE A 250 14.57 -1.59 -23.63
CA ILE A 250 14.47 -1.13 -25.02
C ILE A 250 13.52 0.07 -25.12
N VAL A 251 12.34 0.00 -24.50
CA VAL A 251 11.38 1.12 -24.46
C VAL A 251 12.04 2.34 -23.81
N ARG A 252 12.66 2.17 -22.65
CA ARG A 252 13.30 3.27 -21.91
C ARG A 252 14.41 3.95 -22.72
N LEU A 253 15.29 3.16 -23.35
CA LEU A 253 16.38 3.65 -24.18
C LEU A 253 15.87 4.33 -25.46
N THR A 254 14.80 3.78 -26.05
CA THR A 254 14.14 4.37 -27.21
C THR A 254 13.56 5.75 -26.87
N LEU A 255 12.86 5.86 -25.73
CA LEU A 255 12.32 7.14 -25.24
C LEU A 255 13.40 8.14 -24.84
N ASN A 256 14.60 7.68 -24.46
CA ASN A 256 15.74 8.54 -24.14
C ASN A 256 16.51 8.99 -25.38
N SER A 257 16.26 8.38 -26.54
CA SER A 257 17.01 8.63 -27.78
C SER A 257 16.88 10.08 -28.25
N ARG A 258 18.03 10.69 -28.59
CA ARG A 258 18.06 12.02 -29.24
C ARG A 258 17.34 12.03 -30.58
N THR A 259 17.32 10.90 -31.29
CA THR A 259 16.63 10.77 -32.58
C THR A 259 15.11 10.89 -32.45
N LEU A 260 14.55 10.50 -31.29
CA LEU A 260 13.12 10.56 -31.01
C LEU A 260 12.76 11.73 -30.08
N GLN A 261 13.72 12.59 -29.76
CA GLN A 261 13.49 13.76 -28.94
C GLN A 261 12.44 14.66 -29.59
N GLU A 262 12.63 14.97 -30.87
CA GLU A 262 11.70 15.67 -31.74
C GLU A 262 11.59 14.94 -33.08
N VAL A 263 10.37 14.68 -33.50
CA VAL A 263 10.03 14.00 -34.75
C VAL A 263 8.94 14.81 -35.44
N THR A 264 9.18 15.17 -36.69
CA THR A 264 8.20 15.84 -37.54
C THR A 264 7.56 14.82 -38.48
N PHE A 265 6.25 14.66 -38.39
CA PHE A 265 5.47 13.81 -39.29
C PHE A 265 4.34 14.64 -39.90
N ALA A 266 4.24 14.63 -41.25
CA ALA A 266 3.22 15.36 -42.00
C ALA A 266 3.10 16.87 -41.60
N GLY A 267 4.23 17.51 -41.31
CA GLY A 267 4.29 18.92 -40.92
C GLY A 267 3.99 19.21 -39.44
N ILE A 268 3.68 18.19 -38.63
CA ILE A 268 3.47 18.32 -37.18
C ILE A 268 4.72 17.82 -36.46
N THR A 269 5.38 18.69 -35.70
CA THR A 269 6.47 18.30 -34.81
C THR A 269 5.89 17.80 -33.49
N THR A 270 6.34 16.65 -33.03
CA THR A 270 6.08 16.08 -31.71
C THR A 270 7.34 15.34 -31.25
N GLY A 271 7.25 14.50 -30.24
CA GLY A 271 8.36 13.64 -29.85
C GLY A 271 8.32 13.26 -28.38
N THR A 272 9.32 12.49 -27.99
CA THR A 272 9.48 11.95 -26.64
C THR A 272 10.19 12.93 -25.70
N GLY A 273 10.86 13.96 -26.24
CA GLY A 273 11.72 14.82 -25.43
C GLY A 273 13.03 14.17 -24.98
N GLY A 274 13.32 12.91 -25.37
CA GLY A 274 14.63 12.29 -25.14
C GLY A 274 15.07 12.36 -23.67
N ALA A 275 16.35 12.66 -23.45
CA ALA A 275 16.90 12.84 -22.11
C ALA A 275 16.34 14.05 -21.34
N THR A 276 15.85 15.09 -22.04
CA THR A 276 15.28 16.29 -21.40
C THR A 276 13.86 16.06 -20.88
N GLY A 277 13.19 15.00 -21.35
CA GLY A 277 11.81 14.68 -20.99
C GLY A 277 10.78 15.54 -21.71
N LYS A 278 9.50 15.29 -21.42
CA LYS A 278 8.35 15.90 -22.08
C LYS A 278 7.39 16.49 -21.05
N THR A 279 6.84 17.65 -21.34
CA THR A 279 5.75 18.24 -20.55
C THR A 279 4.45 17.48 -20.81
N MET A 280 3.68 17.29 -19.75
CA MET A 280 2.36 16.66 -19.80
C MET A 280 1.27 17.70 -19.52
N PRO A 281 0.02 17.43 -19.92
CA PRO A 281 -1.10 18.25 -19.49
C PRO A 281 -1.15 18.36 -17.97
N GLY A 282 -1.60 19.50 -17.47
CA GLY A 282 -1.78 19.73 -16.04
C GLY A 282 -2.79 18.77 -15.42
N ASN A 283 -2.67 18.54 -14.12
CA ASN A 283 -3.57 17.67 -13.38
C ASN A 283 -5.03 18.17 -13.48
N PRO A 284 -5.95 17.44 -14.14
CA PRO A 284 -7.31 17.90 -14.37
C PRO A 284 -8.09 18.12 -13.06
N VAL A 285 -7.70 17.44 -11.98
CA VAL A 285 -8.32 17.63 -10.65
C VAL A 285 -8.08 19.03 -10.13
N ARG A 286 -6.96 19.66 -10.50
CA ARG A 286 -6.69 21.06 -10.15
C ARG A 286 -7.76 22.00 -10.70
N LEU A 287 -8.30 21.74 -11.90
CA LEU A 287 -9.31 22.58 -12.52
C LEU A 287 -10.67 22.56 -11.80
N LEU A 288 -10.90 21.58 -10.93
CA LEU A 288 -12.10 21.59 -10.08
C LEU A 288 -12.01 22.72 -9.05
N PHE A 289 -10.80 23.04 -8.58
CA PHE A 289 -10.57 23.97 -7.47
C PHE A 289 -9.95 25.30 -7.90
N PHE A 290 -9.28 25.35 -9.05
CA PHE A 290 -8.60 26.54 -9.59
C PHE A 290 -9.01 26.82 -11.02
N GLU A 291 -9.02 28.08 -11.43
CA GLU A 291 -9.43 28.49 -12.78
C GLU A 291 -8.44 28.06 -13.87
N SER A 292 -7.18 27.81 -13.50
CA SER A 292 -6.13 27.38 -14.44
C SER A 292 -5.05 26.53 -13.78
N PHE A 293 -4.15 25.99 -14.62
CA PHE A 293 -3.00 25.22 -14.16
C PHE A 293 -1.86 26.09 -13.63
N GLU A 294 -1.89 27.41 -13.87
CA GLU A 294 -0.82 28.33 -13.51
C GLU A 294 -0.70 28.51 -11.98
N PRO A 295 0.52 28.67 -11.46
CA PRO A 295 0.71 29.09 -10.07
C PRO A 295 0.00 30.42 -9.79
N GLY A 296 -0.68 30.52 -8.65
CA GLY A 296 -1.42 31.74 -8.27
C GLY A 296 -2.78 31.93 -8.96
N ALA A 297 -3.25 30.94 -9.72
CA ALA A 297 -4.62 30.95 -10.25
C ALA A 297 -5.67 31.16 -9.15
N GLY A 298 -6.70 31.95 -9.45
CA GLY A 298 -7.84 32.16 -8.55
C GLY A 298 -8.63 30.87 -8.29
N PRO A 299 -9.44 30.83 -7.22
CA PRO A 299 -10.27 29.68 -6.91
C PRO A 299 -11.41 29.53 -7.94
N ALA A 300 -11.58 28.34 -8.49
CA ALA A 300 -12.76 27.98 -9.29
C ALA A 300 -13.99 27.77 -8.39
N LEU A 301 -15.14 27.39 -8.97
CA LEU A 301 -16.41 27.23 -8.24
C LEU A 301 -16.32 26.35 -6.99
N LEU A 302 -15.63 25.20 -7.07
CA LEU A 302 -15.51 24.32 -5.91
C LEU A 302 -14.48 24.85 -4.90
N GLY A 303 -13.39 25.48 -5.39
CA GLY A 303 -12.37 26.09 -4.54
C GLY A 303 -12.89 27.28 -3.76
N SER A 304 -13.73 28.13 -4.37
CA SER A 304 -14.29 29.32 -3.73
C SER A 304 -15.26 28.99 -2.60
N VAL A 305 -15.87 27.80 -2.65
CA VAL A 305 -16.73 27.28 -1.58
C VAL A 305 -15.92 26.51 -0.53
N LEU A 306 -15.01 25.64 -0.95
CA LEU A 306 -14.32 24.73 -0.03
C LEU A 306 -13.16 25.38 0.72
N PHE A 307 -12.35 26.23 0.08
CA PHE A 307 -11.17 26.81 0.74
C PHE A 307 -11.54 27.62 2.00
N PRO A 308 -12.57 28.48 1.99
CA PRO A 308 -12.97 29.22 3.19
C PRO A 308 -13.46 28.34 4.35
N LEU A 309 -13.97 27.13 4.09
CA LEU A 309 -14.42 26.21 5.15
C LEU A 309 -13.27 25.67 6.00
N PHE A 310 -12.09 25.55 5.39
CA PHE A 310 -10.87 25.11 6.06
C PHE A 310 -9.96 26.27 6.43
N GLU A 311 -10.28 27.49 6.03
CA GLU A 311 -9.51 28.68 6.36
C GLU A 311 -9.77 29.08 7.82
N GLY A 312 -8.72 29.11 8.63
CA GLY A 312 -8.81 29.54 10.04
C GLY A 312 -9.48 28.55 11.00
N LEU A 313 -9.70 27.29 10.59
CA LEU A 313 -10.22 26.24 11.48
C LEU A 313 -9.21 25.96 12.60
N ARG A 314 -9.45 26.49 13.80
CA ARG A 314 -8.55 26.37 14.95
C ARG A 314 -9.34 25.90 16.18
N VAL A 315 -8.89 24.82 16.80
CA VAL A 315 -9.49 24.30 18.03
C VAL A 315 -8.60 24.67 19.21
N GLN A 316 -9.05 25.60 20.05
CA GLN A 316 -8.35 25.96 21.28
C GLN A 316 -8.67 24.93 22.36
N LEU A 317 -7.72 24.02 22.62
CA LEU A 317 -7.87 22.97 23.62
C LEU A 317 -7.47 23.45 25.01
N ILE A 318 -6.45 24.29 25.09
CA ILE A 318 -6.02 24.96 26.33
C ILE A 318 -6.01 26.46 26.04
N PRO A 319 -7.04 27.21 26.47
CA PRO A 319 -7.09 28.65 26.23
C PRO A 319 -5.90 29.38 26.87
N PRO A 320 -5.47 30.52 26.30
CA PRO A 320 -4.52 31.41 26.96
C PRO A 320 -5.00 31.76 28.37
N ASN A 321 -4.08 31.76 29.34
CA ASN A 321 -4.34 32.05 30.76
C ASN A 321 -5.16 30.99 31.52
N SER A 322 -5.30 29.78 30.96
CA SER A 322 -5.85 28.65 31.71
C SER A 322 -4.90 28.21 32.82
N SER A 323 -5.45 27.75 33.94
CA SER A 323 -4.68 27.22 35.06
C SER A 323 -5.35 25.99 35.66
N LEU A 324 -4.55 24.99 36.01
CA LEU A 324 -5.01 23.82 36.76
C LEU A 324 -5.24 24.25 38.21
N VAL A 325 -6.51 24.14 38.65
CA VAL A 325 -6.96 24.50 40.02
C VAL A 325 -6.62 25.96 40.39
N GLY A 326 -6.56 26.87 39.42
CA GLY A 326 -6.32 28.31 39.70
C GLY A 326 -4.90 28.66 40.16
N VAL A 327 -4.00 27.68 40.24
CA VAL A 327 -2.65 27.85 40.83
C VAL A 327 -1.55 27.53 39.82
N VAL A 328 -1.74 26.53 38.96
CA VAL A 328 -0.71 26.10 38.01
C VAL A 328 -1.08 26.58 36.60
N PRO A 329 -0.45 27.63 36.05
CA PRO A 329 -0.73 28.05 34.68
C PRO A 329 -0.43 26.92 33.69
N LEU A 330 -1.39 26.67 32.80
CA LEU A 330 -1.26 25.67 31.74
C LEU A 330 -0.73 26.35 30.46
N PRO A 331 0.13 25.67 29.70
CA PRO A 331 0.58 26.20 28.41
C PRO A 331 -0.59 26.28 27.45
N ALA A 332 -0.82 27.47 26.87
CA ALA A 332 -1.85 27.64 25.85
C ALA A 332 -1.59 26.69 24.67
N PHE A 333 -2.61 25.95 24.25
CA PHE A 333 -2.51 24.97 23.19
C PHE A 333 -3.70 25.13 22.23
N THR A 334 -3.38 25.55 21.01
CA THR A 334 -4.34 25.65 19.90
C THR A 334 -3.94 24.67 18.82
N LEU A 335 -4.86 23.78 18.47
CA LEU A 335 -4.72 22.88 17.34
C LEU A 335 -5.16 23.64 16.07
N ASP A 336 -4.19 24.07 15.26
CA ASP A 336 -4.47 24.68 13.95
C ASP A 336 -4.78 23.57 12.94
N LEU A 337 -6.07 23.44 12.61
CA LEU A 337 -6.60 22.48 11.64
C LEU A 337 -6.86 23.13 10.28
N ALA A 338 -6.39 24.38 10.08
CA ALA A 338 -6.56 25.04 8.81
C ALA A 338 -5.81 24.27 7.71
N VAL A 339 -6.47 24.03 6.57
CA VAL A 339 -5.92 23.21 5.49
C VAL A 339 -5.58 24.07 4.29
N GLU A 340 -4.33 24.00 3.84
CA GLU A 340 -3.89 24.75 2.67
C GLU A 340 -4.52 24.20 1.38
N PRO A 341 -4.87 25.07 0.40
CA PRO A 341 -5.43 24.66 -0.88
C PRO A 341 -4.68 23.53 -1.61
N PRO A 342 -3.33 23.50 -1.67
CA PRO A 342 -2.62 22.39 -2.31
C PRO A 342 -2.83 21.03 -1.62
N VAL A 343 -3.00 21.03 -0.30
CA VAL A 343 -3.29 19.81 0.47
C VAL A 343 -4.68 19.29 0.11
N ILE A 344 -5.68 20.17 0.01
CA ILE A 344 -7.04 19.82 -0.40
C ILE A 344 -7.05 19.19 -1.80
N VAL A 345 -6.36 19.80 -2.77
CA VAL A 345 -6.26 19.27 -4.14
C VAL A 345 -5.55 17.91 -4.17
N ASN A 346 -4.50 17.72 -3.36
CA ASN A 346 -3.83 16.43 -3.23
C ASN A 346 -4.80 15.35 -2.72
N TRP A 347 -5.54 15.62 -1.65
CA TRP A 347 -6.53 14.67 -1.11
C TRP A 347 -7.67 14.37 -2.08
N ALA A 348 -8.11 15.36 -2.87
CA ALA A 348 -9.07 15.14 -3.95
C ALA A 348 -8.50 14.19 -5.02
N TYR A 349 -7.22 14.34 -5.38
CA TYR A 349 -6.55 13.42 -6.29
C TYR A 349 -6.44 12.01 -5.70
N VAL A 350 -6.09 11.89 -4.42
CA VAL A 350 -6.05 10.62 -3.68
C VAL A 350 -7.42 9.93 -3.70
N ALA A 351 -8.51 10.66 -3.50
CA ALA A 351 -9.86 10.11 -3.56
C ALA A 351 -10.19 9.55 -4.96
N ILE A 352 -9.76 10.24 -6.02
CA ILE A 352 -9.92 9.75 -7.40
C ILE A 352 -9.08 8.49 -7.62
N LEU A 353 -7.83 8.46 -7.16
CA LEU A 353 -6.99 7.26 -7.24
C LEU A 353 -7.59 6.09 -6.47
N ALA A 354 -8.17 6.31 -5.29
CA ALA A 354 -8.88 5.29 -4.52
C ALA A 354 -10.08 4.73 -5.31
N GLY A 355 -10.81 5.59 -6.03
CA GLY A 355 -11.85 5.17 -6.96
C GLY A 355 -11.31 4.26 -8.08
N PHE A 356 -10.16 4.58 -8.66
CA PHE A 356 -9.49 3.72 -9.64
C PHE A 356 -8.97 2.41 -9.04
N VAL A 357 -8.45 2.41 -7.81
CA VAL A 357 -8.10 1.17 -7.10
C VAL A 357 -9.34 0.28 -6.96
N GLY A 358 -10.48 0.85 -6.55
CA GLY A 358 -11.76 0.14 -6.49
C GLY A 358 -12.18 -0.42 -7.85
N LEU A 359 -12.02 0.35 -8.93
CA LEU A 359 -12.30 -0.12 -10.29
C LEU A 359 -11.40 -1.29 -10.70
N PHE A 360 -10.08 -1.20 -10.47
CA PHE A 360 -9.13 -2.28 -10.74
C PHE A 360 -9.50 -3.53 -9.93
N TYR A 361 -9.79 -3.36 -8.65
CA TYR A 361 -10.17 -4.44 -7.75
C TYR A 361 -11.43 -5.16 -8.25
N VAL A 362 -12.50 -4.41 -8.53
CA VAL A 362 -13.76 -4.98 -9.05
C VAL A 362 -13.53 -5.67 -10.40
N LEU A 363 -12.74 -5.07 -11.29
CA LEU A 363 -12.41 -5.66 -12.59
C LEU A 363 -11.68 -7.00 -12.44
N LEU A 364 -10.72 -7.11 -11.52
CA LEU A 364 -9.97 -8.34 -11.27
C LEU A 364 -10.78 -9.41 -10.55
N VAL A 365 -11.65 -9.02 -9.61
CA VAL A 365 -12.60 -9.95 -8.99
C VAL A 365 -13.54 -10.53 -10.04
N ARG A 366 -14.13 -9.66 -10.89
CA ARG A 366 -15.00 -10.11 -11.99
C ARG A 366 -14.25 -10.99 -12.99
N THR A 367 -13.02 -10.61 -13.35
CA THR A 367 -12.19 -11.38 -14.27
C THR A 367 -11.83 -12.74 -13.68
N GLY A 368 -11.41 -12.79 -12.40
CA GLY A 368 -11.04 -14.02 -11.71
C GLY A 368 -12.19 -15.01 -11.54
N ASN A 369 -13.40 -14.50 -11.28
CA ASN A 369 -14.61 -15.32 -11.12
C ASN A 369 -15.30 -15.69 -12.45
N SER A 370 -14.84 -15.12 -13.56
CA SER A 370 -15.38 -15.42 -14.89
C SER A 370 -14.92 -16.79 -15.41
N PRO A 371 -15.58 -17.36 -16.44
CA PRO A 371 -15.07 -18.55 -17.14
C PRO A 371 -13.64 -18.36 -17.67
N PHE A 372 -13.27 -17.15 -18.07
CA PHE A 372 -11.91 -16.81 -18.50
C PHE A 372 -10.91 -16.93 -17.34
N GLY A 373 -11.25 -16.38 -16.17
CA GLY A 373 -10.43 -16.46 -14.96
C GLY A 373 -10.24 -17.90 -14.46
N ARG A 374 -11.28 -18.73 -14.51
CA ARG A 374 -11.18 -20.16 -14.14
C ARG A 374 -10.19 -20.92 -15.02
N VAL A 375 -10.15 -20.63 -16.32
CA VAL A 375 -9.16 -21.22 -17.23
C VAL A 375 -7.75 -20.69 -16.92
N LEU A 376 -7.59 -19.41 -16.61
CA LEU A 376 -6.29 -18.86 -16.18
C LEU A 376 -5.76 -19.55 -14.92
N LYS A 377 -6.61 -19.68 -13.89
CA LYS A 377 -6.25 -20.39 -12.66
C LYS A 377 -5.86 -21.85 -12.94
N ALA A 378 -6.60 -22.55 -13.81
CA ALA A 378 -6.22 -23.90 -14.22
C ALA A 378 -4.88 -23.95 -14.97
N ILE A 379 -4.59 -22.98 -15.84
CA ILE A 379 -3.29 -22.86 -16.53
C ILE A 379 -2.15 -22.62 -15.54
N ARG A 380 -2.38 -21.79 -14.51
CA ARG A 380 -1.41 -21.50 -13.46
C ARG A 380 -1.07 -22.74 -12.63
N GLU A 381 -2.07 -23.56 -12.29
CA GLU A 381 -1.86 -24.80 -11.53
C GLU A 381 -1.16 -25.87 -12.39
N ASP A 382 -1.69 -26.17 -13.58
CA ASP A 382 -1.08 -27.11 -14.52
C ASP A 382 -1.49 -26.81 -15.97
N GLU A 383 -0.57 -26.19 -16.71
CA GLU A 383 -0.76 -25.85 -18.11
C GLU A 383 -0.96 -27.09 -19.01
N VAL A 384 -0.31 -28.21 -18.69
CA VAL A 384 -0.39 -29.45 -19.47
C VAL A 384 -1.78 -30.06 -19.33
N VAL A 385 -2.34 -30.07 -18.12
CA VAL A 385 -3.72 -30.53 -17.87
C VAL A 385 -4.72 -29.63 -18.59
N ALA A 386 -4.61 -28.30 -18.47
CA ALA A 386 -5.50 -27.38 -19.19
C ALA A 386 -5.47 -27.59 -20.70
N LYS A 387 -4.28 -27.85 -21.26
CA LYS A 387 -4.08 -28.15 -22.69
C LYS A 387 -4.68 -29.51 -23.09
N SER A 388 -4.58 -30.53 -22.23
CA SER A 388 -5.17 -31.86 -22.47
C SER A 388 -6.71 -31.81 -22.51
N LEU A 389 -7.32 -30.87 -21.78
CA LEU A 389 -8.76 -30.57 -21.82
C LEU A 389 -9.18 -29.73 -23.04
N GLY A 390 -8.28 -29.54 -24.02
CA GLY A 390 -8.57 -28.85 -25.28
C GLY A 390 -8.58 -27.33 -25.19
N LYS A 391 -8.07 -26.72 -24.12
CA LYS A 391 -7.97 -25.25 -24.01
C LYS A 391 -6.68 -24.75 -24.67
N ASP A 392 -6.79 -23.72 -25.51
CA ASP A 392 -5.63 -23.03 -26.10
C ASP A 392 -5.01 -22.08 -25.06
N THR A 393 -4.12 -22.62 -24.23
CA THR A 393 -3.48 -21.92 -23.11
C THR A 393 -2.76 -20.63 -23.54
N ASN A 394 -2.17 -20.63 -24.75
CA ASN A 394 -1.45 -19.48 -25.28
C ASN A 394 -2.37 -18.28 -25.50
N ARG A 395 -3.57 -18.49 -26.05
CA ARG A 395 -4.53 -17.38 -26.26
C ARG A 395 -4.96 -16.74 -24.94
N PHE A 396 -5.25 -17.56 -23.92
CA PHE A 396 -5.63 -17.06 -22.60
C PHE A 396 -4.49 -16.24 -21.97
N LYS A 397 -3.25 -16.75 -22.03
CA LYS A 397 -2.06 -16.03 -21.54
C LYS A 397 -1.82 -14.72 -22.30
N ILE A 398 -1.93 -14.71 -23.62
CA ILE A 398 -1.77 -13.50 -24.46
C ILE A 398 -2.81 -12.45 -24.07
N VAL A 399 -4.08 -12.82 -23.96
CA VAL A 399 -5.17 -11.89 -23.63
C VAL A 399 -4.98 -11.35 -22.21
N ALA A 400 -4.67 -12.21 -21.23
CA ALA A 400 -4.39 -11.77 -19.86
C ALA A 400 -3.20 -10.82 -19.80
N PHE A 401 -2.14 -11.13 -20.55
CA PHE A 401 -0.94 -10.29 -20.63
C PHE A 401 -1.27 -8.91 -21.22
N MET A 402 -1.92 -8.88 -22.39
CA MET A 402 -2.38 -7.67 -23.07
C MET A 402 -3.23 -6.76 -22.16
N PHE A 403 -4.24 -7.32 -21.49
CA PHE A 403 -5.08 -6.55 -20.58
C PHE A 403 -4.30 -5.99 -19.38
N GLY A 404 -3.43 -6.80 -18.76
CA GLY A 404 -2.61 -6.32 -17.65
C GLY A 404 -1.62 -5.23 -18.08
N CYS A 405 -1.04 -5.29 -19.29
CA CYS A 405 -0.20 -4.22 -19.82
C CYS A 405 -0.98 -2.92 -20.03
N GLY A 406 -2.23 -2.98 -20.51
CA GLY A 406 -3.11 -1.81 -20.58
C GLY A 406 -3.39 -1.19 -19.21
N LEU A 407 -3.66 -2.03 -18.19
CA LEU A 407 -3.85 -1.59 -16.81
C LEU A 407 -2.58 -0.96 -16.21
N MET A 408 -1.40 -1.53 -16.50
CA MET A 408 -0.10 -0.94 -16.12
C MET A 408 0.11 0.43 -16.79
N GLY A 409 -0.25 0.56 -18.07
CA GLY A 409 -0.26 1.83 -18.79
C GLY A 409 -1.16 2.86 -18.12
N LEU A 410 -2.39 2.47 -17.75
CA LEU A 410 -3.34 3.35 -17.04
C LEU A 410 -2.80 3.81 -15.69
N GLY A 411 -2.30 2.90 -14.86
CA GLY A 411 -1.78 3.32 -13.55
C GLY A 411 -0.46 4.09 -13.66
N GLY A 412 0.34 3.89 -14.73
CA GLY A 412 1.45 4.78 -15.08
C GLY A 412 0.98 6.20 -15.41
N ILE A 413 -0.08 6.34 -16.23
CA ILE A 413 -0.71 7.61 -16.58
C ILE A 413 -1.24 8.32 -15.32
N LEU A 414 -1.89 7.59 -14.42
CA LEU A 414 -2.40 8.14 -13.16
C LEU A 414 -1.28 8.51 -12.16
N TRP A 415 -0.14 7.83 -12.20
CA TRP A 415 1.01 8.20 -11.36
C TRP A 415 1.72 9.44 -11.91
N GLN A 416 2.13 9.41 -13.17
CA GLN A 416 2.97 10.46 -13.74
C GLN A 416 2.16 11.66 -14.22
N GLY A 417 0.93 11.46 -14.67
CA GLY A 417 0.08 12.53 -15.22
C GLY A 417 -0.27 13.63 -14.21
N SER A 418 -0.14 13.39 -12.90
CA SER A 418 -0.31 14.44 -11.88
C SER A 418 0.90 15.37 -11.76
N GLN A 419 2.06 14.98 -12.29
CA GLN A 419 3.34 15.70 -12.12
C GLN A 419 3.60 16.74 -13.22
N GLY A 420 2.81 16.76 -14.29
CA GLY A 420 2.95 17.71 -15.40
C GLY A 420 4.23 17.56 -16.25
N PHE A 421 5.09 16.59 -15.94
CA PHE A 421 6.33 16.33 -16.65
C PHE A 421 6.76 14.88 -16.52
N VAL A 422 7.34 14.31 -17.60
CA VAL A 422 7.79 12.92 -17.65
C VAL A 422 9.19 12.80 -18.24
N ASN A 423 10.03 11.95 -17.64
CA ASN A 423 11.38 11.65 -18.11
C ASN A 423 11.60 10.13 -18.24
N PRO A 424 12.35 9.64 -19.26
CA PRO A 424 12.55 8.20 -19.46
C PRO A 424 13.29 7.54 -18.29
N ASN A 425 14.17 8.26 -17.59
CA ASN A 425 14.86 7.76 -16.41
C ASN A 425 13.91 7.48 -15.23
N GLY A 426 12.69 8.02 -15.28
CA GLY A 426 11.61 7.69 -14.36
C GLY A 426 11.01 6.29 -14.56
N PHE A 427 11.38 5.54 -15.61
CA PHE A 427 10.85 4.19 -15.89
C PHE A 427 11.94 3.11 -15.89
N ARG A 428 12.89 3.22 -14.97
CA ARG A 428 13.92 2.18 -14.79
C ARG A 428 13.28 0.86 -14.32
N PRO A 429 13.84 -0.31 -14.71
CA PRO A 429 13.35 -1.62 -14.27
C PRO A 429 13.22 -1.79 -12.75
N ILE A 430 13.90 -0.94 -11.98
CA ILE A 430 13.79 -0.89 -10.53
C ILE A 430 12.38 -0.67 -9.99
N ILE A 431 11.55 0.08 -10.72
CA ILE A 431 10.14 0.27 -10.36
C ILE A 431 9.39 -1.06 -10.43
N THR A 432 9.70 -1.90 -11.42
CA THR A 432 9.10 -3.23 -11.50
C THR A 432 9.45 -4.07 -10.27
N PHE A 433 10.69 -4.02 -9.77
CA PHE A 433 11.09 -4.74 -8.57
C PHE A 433 10.34 -4.24 -7.32
N TYR A 434 10.08 -2.93 -7.21
CA TYR A 434 9.23 -2.39 -6.15
C TYR A 434 7.79 -2.90 -6.20
N ILE A 435 7.21 -2.99 -7.39
CA ILE A 435 5.86 -3.55 -7.58
C ILE A 435 5.86 -5.03 -7.22
N TRP A 436 6.90 -5.78 -7.55
CA TRP A 436 7.07 -7.17 -7.13
C TRP A 436 7.20 -7.32 -5.62
N VAL A 437 7.97 -6.45 -4.95
CA VAL A 437 8.09 -6.45 -3.50
C VAL A 437 6.73 -6.17 -2.86
N ALA A 438 5.99 -5.18 -3.36
CA ALA A 438 4.63 -4.90 -2.90
C ALA A 438 3.69 -6.11 -3.11
N LEU A 439 3.76 -6.80 -4.26
CA LEU A 439 3.00 -8.03 -4.51
C LEU A 439 3.38 -9.15 -3.54
N ILE A 440 4.67 -9.34 -3.28
CA ILE A 440 5.18 -10.40 -2.41
C ILE A 440 4.79 -10.13 -0.95
N ILE A 441 4.84 -8.87 -0.50
CA ILE A 441 4.33 -8.46 0.81
C ILE A 441 2.83 -8.77 0.89
N GLY A 442 2.06 -8.38 -0.12
CA GLY A 442 0.61 -8.58 -0.16
C GLY A 442 0.17 -10.04 -0.28
N GLY A 443 0.94 -10.83 -1.01
CA GLY A 443 0.67 -12.21 -1.38
C GLY A 443 0.06 -12.36 -2.78
N ALA A 444 0.66 -13.25 -3.58
CA ALA A 444 0.24 -13.51 -4.95
C ALA A 444 -1.09 -14.27 -5.00
N GLY A 445 -1.96 -13.90 -5.95
CA GLY A 445 -3.28 -14.52 -6.14
C GLY A 445 -4.40 -13.84 -5.37
N SER A 446 -4.11 -12.99 -4.38
CA SER A 446 -5.12 -12.23 -3.63
C SER A 446 -5.21 -10.77 -4.09
N ASN A 447 -6.42 -10.33 -4.47
CA ASN A 447 -6.65 -8.92 -4.81
C ASN A 447 -6.61 -8.03 -3.58
N THR A 448 -7.09 -8.50 -2.43
CA THR A 448 -7.01 -7.73 -1.17
C THR A 448 -5.56 -7.65 -0.70
N GLY A 449 -4.83 -8.76 -0.81
CA GLY A 449 -3.38 -8.81 -0.64
C GLY A 449 -2.67 -7.80 -1.53
N SER A 450 -3.09 -7.67 -2.79
CA SER A 450 -2.50 -6.72 -3.73
C SER A 450 -2.62 -5.26 -3.26
N VAL A 451 -3.80 -4.87 -2.75
CA VAL A 451 -4.02 -3.52 -2.22
C VAL A 451 -3.23 -3.31 -0.93
N LEU A 452 -3.26 -4.31 -0.03
CA LEU A 452 -2.55 -4.27 1.24
C LEU A 452 -1.02 -4.19 1.07
N GLY A 453 -0.48 -4.98 0.15
CA GLY A 453 0.92 -4.98 -0.21
C GLY A 453 1.37 -3.64 -0.79
N GLY A 454 0.52 -3.01 -1.61
CA GLY A 454 0.72 -1.63 -2.07
C GLY A 454 0.74 -0.62 -0.93
N ALA A 455 -0.18 -0.73 0.03
CA ALA A 455 -0.26 0.14 1.20
C ALA A 455 0.95 0.02 2.12
N LEU A 456 1.35 -1.20 2.44
CA LEU A 456 2.52 -1.47 3.29
C LEU A 456 3.80 -1.05 2.60
N PHE A 457 3.97 -1.34 1.31
CA PHE A 457 5.12 -0.86 0.56
C PHE A 457 5.18 0.67 0.57
N ALA A 458 4.07 1.34 0.25
CA ALA A 458 4.01 2.80 0.20
C ALA A 458 4.25 3.46 1.57
N GLY A 459 3.60 2.97 2.62
CA GLY A 459 3.69 3.56 3.96
C GLY A 459 5.02 3.24 4.66
N LEU A 460 5.45 1.98 4.67
CA LEU A 460 6.60 1.54 5.45
C LEU A 460 7.92 1.71 4.72
N ILE A 461 7.95 1.37 3.42
CA ILE A 461 9.21 1.26 2.67
C ILE A 461 9.46 2.52 1.86
N TRP A 462 8.41 3.08 1.26
CA TRP A 462 8.53 4.25 0.40
C TRP A 462 8.52 5.55 1.21
N GLU A 463 7.38 5.94 1.78
CA GLU A 463 7.23 7.22 2.49
C GLU A 463 7.78 7.19 3.91
N GLY A 464 7.71 6.05 4.60
CA GLY A 464 8.15 5.90 6.00
C GLY A 464 9.55 6.47 6.27
N PRO A 465 10.59 6.08 5.52
CA PRO A 465 11.95 6.60 5.72
C PRO A 465 12.06 8.10 5.44
N VAL A 466 11.30 8.62 4.46
CA VAL A 466 11.30 10.07 4.12
C VAL A 466 10.62 10.87 5.21
N TYR A 467 9.52 10.33 5.75
CA TYR A 467 8.80 10.93 6.86
C TYR A 467 9.65 10.96 8.13
N VAL A 468 10.30 9.83 8.46
CA VAL A 468 11.30 9.75 9.53
C VAL A 468 12.39 10.79 9.34
N ARG A 469 12.96 10.92 8.13
CA ARG A 469 13.97 11.94 7.83
C ARG A 469 13.47 13.34 8.16
N ARG A 470 12.32 13.73 7.60
CA ARG A 470 11.74 15.08 7.81
C ARG A 470 11.57 15.38 9.28
N VAL A 471 11.09 14.42 10.04
CA VAL A 471 10.91 14.58 11.47
C VAL A 471 12.23 14.73 12.19
N VAL A 472 13.18 13.84 11.96
CA VAL A 472 14.46 13.86 12.67
C VAL A 472 15.19 15.19 12.42
N THR A 473 15.17 15.68 11.18
CA THR A 473 15.77 16.98 10.82
C THR A 473 15.01 18.20 11.34
N ASN A 474 13.76 18.06 11.79
CA ASN A 474 13.00 19.17 12.40
C ASN A 474 13.39 19.39 13.87
N PHE A 475 13.92 18.37 14.56
CA PHE A 475 14.28 18.45 15.98
C PHE A 475 15.78 18.45 16.24
N VAL A 476 16.54 17.84 15.33
CA VAL A 476 17.99 17.73 15.45
C VAL A 476 18.62 18.51 14.32
N ASP A 477 19.39 19.53 14.69
CA ASP A 477 20.30 20.19 13.76
C ASP A 477 21.56 19.33 13.62
N PHE A 478 21.73 18.76 12.43
CA PHE A 478 22.87 17.91 12.12
C PHE A 478 24.08 18.70 11.60
N GLY A 479 23.95 20.02 11.43
CA GLY A 479 24.98 20.84 10.79
C GLY A 479 25.28 20.41 9.35
N ASP A 480 26.54 20.57 8.95
CA ASP A 480 26.99 20.24 7.59
C ASP A 480 26.94 18.73 7.35
N THR A 481 26.04 18.31 6.46
CA THR A 481 25.93 16.90 6.07
C THR A 481 27.13 16.51 5.20
N PRO A 482 27.92 15.48 5.57
CA PRO A 482 29.04 15.03 4.75
C PRO A 482 28.59 14.68 3.33
N ALA A 483 29.37 15.07 2.32
CA ALA A 483 29.02 14.76 0.93
C ALA A 483 29.37 13.31 0.52
N THR A 484 30.23 12.64 1.28
CA THR A 484 30.74 11.31 0.93
C THR A 484 30.75 10.36 2.13
N PHE A 485 30.62 9.07 1.86
CA PHE A 485 30.64 8.05 2.90
C PHE A 485 31.95 8.03 3.71
N PRO A 486 33.15 8.16 3.11
CA PRO A 486 34.39 8.26 3.89
C PRO A 486 34.42 9.45 4.85
N ALA A 487 33.92 10.61 4.42
CA ALA A 487 33.82 11.80 5.27
C ALA A 487 32.81 11.63 6.42
N ALA A 488 31.82 10.75 6.23
CA ALA A 488 30.86 10.40 7.27
C ALA A 488 31.41 9.36 8.26
N ILE A 489 32.26 8.43 7.81
CA ILE A 489 32.84 7.36 8.63
C ILE A 489 34.05 7.83 9.43
N GLY A 490 34.87 8.75 8.92
CA GLY A 490 36.05 9.26 9.63
C GLY A 490 35.73 9.69 11.08
N PRO A 491 34.79 10.64 11.27
CA PRO A 491 34.36 11.06 12.60
C PRO A 491 33.69 9.94 13.41
N PHE A 492 32.97 9.03 12.74
CA PHE A 492 32.32 7.89 13.42
C PHE A 492 33.31 6.95 14.09
N VAL A 493 34.46 6.68 13.46
CA VAL A 493 35.53 5.87 14.05
C VAL A 493 36.16 6.55 15.27
N GLU A 494 36.12 7.88 15.29
CA GLU A 494 36.59 8.73 16.40
C GLU A 494 35.54 8.90 17.51
N GLY A 495 34.35 8.31 17.35
CA GLY A 495 33.25 8.34 18.32
C GLY A 495 32.18 9.40 18.05
N GLU A 496 32.34 10.22 17.00
CA GLU A 496 31.36 11.23 16.59
C GLU A 496 30.30 10.63 15.65
N VAL A 497 29.13 10.31 16.22
CA VAL A 497 28.06 9.59 15.50
C VAL A 497 27.21 10.53 14.62
N LEU A 498 27.14 11.82 14.94
CA LEU A 498 26.24 12.78 14.29
C LEU A 498 26.46 12.92 12.77
N PRO A 499 27.69 13.13 12.26
CA PRO A 499 27.94 13.28 10.82
C PRO A 499 27.55 12.03 10.01
N PHE A 500 27.73 10.85 10.61
CA PHE A 500 27.32 9.59 10.01
C PHE A 500 25.79 9.47 9.91
N LEU A 501 25.07 9.81 10.98
CA LEU A 501 23.60 9.84 10.96
C LEU A 501 23.06 10.87 9.98
N ALA A 502 23.67 12.06 9.92
CA ALA A 502 23.35 13.10 8.94
C ALA A 502 23.49 12.58 7.50
N TYR A 503 24.60 11.90 7.22
CA TYR A 503 24.85 11.27 5.92
C TYR A 503 23.81 10.20 5.58
N MET A 504 23.48 9.32 6.52
CA MET A 504 22.44 8.28 6.33
C MET A 504 21.07 8.90 6.06
N LEU A 505 20.67 9.91 6.84
CA LEU A 505 19.41 10.64 6.68
C LEU A 505 19.35 11.40 5.35
N GLY A 506 20.45 12.01 4.92
CA GLY A 506 20.57 12.66 3.61
C GLY A 506 20.44 11.68 2.44
N ASN A 507 20.87 10.42 2.63
CA ASN A 507 20.88 9.38 1.60
C ASN A 507 19.75 8.34 1.75
N VAL A 508 18.67 8.66 2.47
CA VAL A 508 17.54 7.75 2.72
C VAL A 508 16.97 7.12 1.44
N SER A 509 16.88 7.88 0.35
CA SER A 509 16.40 7.36 -0.94
C SER A 509 17.29 6.26 -1.52
N ALA A 510 18.61 6.33 -1.28
CA ALA A 510 19.56 5.31 -1.70
C ALA A 510 19.53 4.09 -0.75
N LEU A 511 19.46 4.34 0.56
CA LEU A 511 19.36 3.28 1.58
C LEU A 511 18.07 2.46 1.43
N ARG A 512 17.00 3.07 0.91
CA ARG A 512 15.74 2.37 0.57
C ARG A 512 15.99 1.15 -0.32
N PHE A 513 16.91 1.21 -1.27
CA PHE A 513 17.22 0.06 -2.14
C PHE A 513 17.78 -1.13 -1.36
N VAL A 514 18.66 -0.85 -0.39
CA VAL A 514 19.24 -1.87 0.49
C VAL A 514 18.14 -2.48 1.36
N LEU A 515 17.31 -1.63 1.97
CA LEU A 515 16.20 -2.05 2.82
C LEU A 515 15.20 -2.93 2.05
N VAL A 516 14.86 -2.56 0.81
CA VAL A 516 14.01 -3.38 -0.07
C VAL A 516 14.63 -4.74 -0.34
N GLY A 517 15.93 -4.79 -0.66
CA GLY A 517 16.63 -6.05 -0.91
C GLY A 517 16.63 -6.98 0.31
N VAL A 518 16.95 -6.44 1.49
CA VAL A 518 16.96 -7.21 2.75
C VAL A 518 15.56 -7.70 3.11
N ILE A 519 14.55 -6.81 3.06
CA ILE A 519 13.15 -7.18 3.34
C ILE A 519 12.68 -8.28 2.39
N LEU A 520 13.02 -8.19 1.10
CA LEU A 520 12.64 -9.19 0.12
C LEU A 520 13.23 -10.56 0.47
N VAL A 521 14.52 -10.62 0.81
CA VAL A 521 15.20 -11.87 1.19
C VAL A 521 14.58 -12.46 2.45
N VAL A 522 14.38 -11.65 3.49
CA VAL A 522 13.78 -12.09 4.75
C VAL A 522 12.37 -12.61 4.50
N LEU A 523 11.55 -11.88 3.74
CA LEU A 523 10.16 -12.25 3.49
C LEU A 523 10.06 -13.51 2.62
N MET A 524 10.92 -13.68 1.62
CA MET A 524 11.00 -14.93 0.85
C MET A 524 11.41 -16.13 1.71
N GLN A 525 12.20 -15.93 2.76
CA GLN A 525 12.60 -17.00 3.68
C GLN A 525 11.52 -17.32 4.72
N THR A 526 10.80 -16.31 5.22
CA THR A 526 9.86 -16.48 6.35
C THR A 526 8.41 -16.65 5.93
N ARG A 527 7.97 -15.95 4.88
CA ARG A 527 6.58 -15.99 4.36
C ARG A 527 6.53 -15.92 2.82
N PRO A 528 6.97 -16.95 2.10
CA PRO A 528 7.00 -16.94 0.63
C PRO A 528 5.61 -16.84 -0.03
N GLU A 529 4.52 -17.05 0.72
CA GLU A 529 3.13 -16.84 0.29
C GLU A 529 2.70 -15.36 0.35
N GLY A 530 3.38 -14.52 1.14
CA GLY A 530 2.95 -13.15 1.48
C GLY A 530 1.92 -13.09 2.60
N LEU A 531 1.28 -11.93 2.78
CA LEU A 531 0.32 -11.68 3.87
C LEU A 531 -1.03 -12.38 3.69
N LEU A 532 -1.62 -12.24 2.51
CA LEU A 532 -2.94 -12.78 2.16
C LEU A 532 -2.88 -13.69 0.92
N GLY A 533 -1.68 -14.16 0.56
CA GLY A 533 -1.50 -14.99 -0.62
C GLY A 533 -2.03 -16.40 -0.38
N HIS A 534 -2.85 -16.87 -1.31
CA HIS A 534 -3.33 -18.24 -1.33
C HIS A 534 -2.81 -18.82 -2.65
N ARG A 535 -1.63 -19.47 -2.63
CA ARG A 535 -1.06 -19.97 -3.89
C ARG A 535 -1.83 -21.13 -4.51
N LYS A 536 -2.76 -21.74 -3.77
CA LYS A 536 -3.64 -22.84 -4.22
C LYS A 536 -5.06 -22.49 -3.82
N GLU A 537 -5.92 -22.16 -4.79
CA GLU A 537 -7.35 -22.31 -4.60
C GLU A 537 -7.67 -23.75 -4.99
N GLU A 538 -8.02 -24.61 -4.02
CA GLU A 538 -8.58 -25.92 -4.36
C GLU A 538 -9.79 -25.68 -5.24
N ALA A 539 -9.73 -26.13 -6.50
CA ALA A 539 -10.84 -26.04 -7.42
C ALA A 539 -12.06 -26.60 -6.71
N ALA A 540 -13.06 -25.75 -6.46
CA ALA A 540 -14.24 -26.07 -5.66
C ALA A 540 -14.66 -27.52 -5.93
N ALA A 541 -14.45 -28.39 -4.94
CA ALA A 541 -14.70 -29.81 -5.10
C ALA A 541 -16.19 -29.96 -5.43
N ILE A 542 -16.51 -30.25 -6.68
CA ILE A 542 -17.84 -30.69 -7.05
C ILE A 542 -18.03 -31.99 -6.27
N PRO A 543 -19.01 -32.09 -5.35
CA PRO A 543 -19.24 -33.32 -4.62
C PRO A 543 -19.48 -34.44 -5.63
N LEU A 544 -18.57 -35.40 -5.72
CA LEU A 544 -18.71 -36.59 -6.57
C LEU A 544 -19.68 -37.62 -5.96
N GLY A 545 -20.40 -37.24 -4.90
CA GLY A 545 -21.50 -38.02 -4.36
C GLY A 545 -22.63 -38.06 -5.38
N ARG A 546 -22.87 -39.23 -5.95
CA ARG A 546 -24.14 -39.54 -6.63
C ARG A 546 -25.26 -39.21 -5.62
N PRO A 547 -26.29 -38.42 -5.98
CA PRO A 547 -27.43 -38.27 -5.11
C PRO A 547 -27.95 -39.68 -4.82
N THR A 548 -27.84 -40.11 -3.57
CA THR A 548 -28.50 -41.32 -3.12
C THR A 548 -29.97 -41.10 -3.37
N ARG A 549 -30.52 -41.79 -4.38
CA ARG A 549 -31.96 -42.02 -4.46
C ARG A 549 -32.31 -42.73 -3.17
N GLY A 550 -32.80 -41.96 -2.20
CA GLY A 550 -33.52 -42.51 -1.06
C GLY A 550 -34.65 -43.33 -1.63
N SER A 551 -34.59 -44.63 -1.31
CA SER A 551 -35.70 -45.57 -1.43
C SER A 551 -36.98 -44.92 -0.92
N GLY A 552 -38.07 -45.14 -1.65
CA GLY A 552 -39.39 -44.78 -1.18
C GLY A 552 -39.67 -45.39 0.19
N ASP A 553 -40.03 -44.53 1.12
CA ASP A 553 -41.13 -44.74 2.05
C ASP A 553 -41.50 -43.34 2.57
N ASP A 554 -42.45 -42.72 1.86
CA ASP A 554 -43.40 -41.78 2.44
C ASP A 554 -44.57 -41.72 1.46
N ALA A 555 -45.33 -42.81 1.49
CA ALA A 555 -46.70 -42.81 1.03
C ALA A 555 -47.49 -41.84 1.92
N THR A 556 -48.04 -40.81 1.29
CA THR A 556 -49.38 -40.26 1.55
C THR A 556 -49.89 -40.32 2.99
N ASP A 557 -49.94 -39.17 3.66
CA ASP A 557 -51.18 -38.80 4.35
C ASP A 557 -51.56 -37.38 3.96
N GLY A 558 -52.78 -37.25 3.45
CA GLY A 558 -53.41 -35.99 3.12
C GLY A 558 -54.47 -35.68 4.16
N GLY A 559 -54.57 -34.43 4.59
CA GLY A 559 -55.70 -34.02 5.40
C GLY A 559 -55.60 -32.61 5.95
N ASN A 560 -56.38 -31.71 5.33
CA ASN A 560 -57.14 -30.60 5.94
C ASN A 560 -56.54 -29.86 7.15
N GLN A 561 -56.14 -28.59 6.96
CA GLN A 561 -56.97 -27.38 7.14
C GLN A 561 -56.19 -26.13 6.72
#